data_AF-A0A6A5WI35-F1
#
_entry.id   AF-A0A6A5WI35-F1
#
_cell.length_a   1.000
_cell.length_b   1.000
_cell.length_c   1.000
_cell.angle_alpha   90.00
_cell.angle_beta   90.00
_cell.angle_gamma   90.00
#
_symmetry.space_group_name_H-M   'P 1'
#
loop_
_entity.id
_entity.type
_entity.pdbx_description
1 polymer ?
#
loop_
_entity_poly.entity_id
_entity_poly.type
_entity_poly.pdbx_seq_one_letter_code
_entity_poly.pdbx_strand_id
1 'polypeptide(L)'
;SNMVDMQPSSIPKRVVLRFDVKYEQEEAAINKDFFAFYGSELAQDYYSHLIPHNESYKMHIILNLYSQTSSSIDVHAIEYEVDRVRKAREFTFERLHGAARYLAHLRCRRLGWGYRPTLS
;
A
#
# COMPACT_ATOMS: atom_id res chain seq x y z
N SER A 1 9.30 -9.92 31.29
CA SER A 1 9.32 -9.20 30.01
C SER A 1 7.95 -9.31 29.38
N ASN A 2 7.21 -8.20 29.33
CA ASN A 2 5.95 -8.15 28.60
C ASN A 2 6.30 -7.95 27.12
N MET A 3 6.35 -9.05 26.37
CA MET A 3 6.17 -8.96 24.93
C MET A 3 4.70 -8.59 24.75
N VAL A 4 4.46 -7.32 24.41
CA VAL A 4 3.18 -6.91 23.88
C VAL A 4 3.03 -7.71 22.59
N ASP A 5 2.21 -8.75 22.62
CA ASP A 5 1.65 -9.34 21.41
C ASP A 5 1.05 -8.18 20.63
N MET A 6 1.78 -7.74 19.60
CA MET A 6 1.30 -6.80 18.62
C MET A 6 0.28 -7.60 17.81
N GLN A 7 -0.92 -7.76 18.36
CA GLN A 7 -2.10 -8.05 17.55
C GLN A 7 -2.03 -7.09 16.36
N PRO A 8 -2.07 -7.59 15.12
CA PRO A 8 -2.13 -6.71 13.96
C PRO A 8 -3.31 -5.78 14.25
N SER A 9 -3.02 -4.49 14.45
CA SER A 9 -4.08 -3.56 14.74
C SER A 9 -5.00 -3.62 13.51
N SER A 10 -6.28 -3.95 13.70
CA SER A 10 -7.30 -3.91 12.64
C SER A 10 -7.58 -2.49 12.15
N ILE A 11 -6.66 -1.56 12.44
CA ILE A 11 -6.68 -0.18 12.05
C ILE A 11 -6.44 -0.17 10.55
N PRO A 12 -7.41 0.29 9.76
CA PRO A 12 -7.26 0.41 8.33
C PRO A 12 -6.04 1.27 7.98
N LYS A 13 -5.28 0.77 7.01
CA LYS A 13 -4.04 1.40 6.58
C LYS A 13 -3.94 1.39 5.06
N ARG A 14 -3.46 2.50 4.50
CA ARG A 14 -3.16 2.63 3.09
C ARG A 14 -1.66 2.76 2.90
N VAL A 15 -1.06 1.77 2.25
CA VAL A 15 0.37 1.77 1.90
C VAL A 15 0.51 2.17 0.44
N VAL A 16 1.41 3.11 0.17
CA VAL A 16 1.74 3.55 -1.19
C VAL A 16 3.14 3.06 -1.53
N LEU A 17 3.23 2.08 -2.42
CA LEU A 17 4.49 1.56 -2.94
C LEU A 17 4.87 2.34 -4.18
N ARG A 18 5.92 3.16 -4.10
CA ARG A 18 6.41 3.96 -5.22
C ARG A 18 7.57 3.25 -5.91
N PHE A 19 7.41 2.93 -7.19
CA PHE A 19 8.38 2.14 -7.95
C PHE A 19 8.63 2.73 -9.34
N ASP A 20 9.63 2.19 -10.04
CA ASP A 20 10.01 2.62 -11.40
C ASP A 20 9.14 1.95 -12.46
N VAL A 21 8.72 2.68 -13.50
CA VAL A 21 7.84 2.18 -14.56
C VAL A 21 8.35 0.89 -15.23
N LYS A 22 9.66 0.65 -15.26
CA LYS A 22 10.21 -0.60 -15.80
C LYS A 22 9.78 -1.87 -15.05
N TYR A 23 9.21 -1.74 -13.86
CA TYR A 23 8.66 -2.86 -13.08
C TYR A 23 7.13 -2.93 -13.14
N GLU A 24 6.48 -2.27 -14.11
CA GLU A 24 5.02 -2.24 -14.28
C GLU A 24 4.39 -3.65 -14.30
N GLN A 25 5.01 -4.60 -15.00
CA GLN A 25 4.50 -5.97 -15.12
C GLN A 25 4.79 -6.84 -13.88
N GLU A 26 5.40 -6.28 -12.85
CA GLU A 26 5.85 -7.00 -11.66
C GLU A 26 5.00 -6.72 -10.40
N GLU A 27 3.79 -6.17 -10.56
CA GLU A 27 2.87 -5.85 -9.43
C GLU A 27 2.73 -7.04 -8.47
N ALA A 28 2.45 -8.24 -8.99
CA ALA A 28 2.26 -9.43 -8.17
C ALA A 28 3.53 -9.80 -7.37
N ALA A 29 4.71 -9.62 -7.96
CA ALA A 29 5.99 -9.88 -7.30
C ALA A 29 6.28 -8.81 -6.23
N ILE A 30 6.02 -7.54 -6.53
CA ILE A 30 6.15 -6.43 -5.57
C ILE A 30 5.24 -6.66 -4.35
N ASN A 31 3.97 -7.01 -4.56
CA ASN A 31 3.04 -7.29 -3.47
C ASN A 31 3.48 -8.49 -2.64
N LYS A 32 3.92 -9.58 -3.29
CA LYS A 32 4.43 -10.77 -2.61
C LYS A 32 5.62 -10.44 -1.71
N ASP A 33 6.63 -9.74 -2.23
CA ASP A 33 7.82 -9.39 -1.47
C ASP A 33 7.50 -8.40 -0.34
N PHE A 34 6.53 -7.50 -0.56
CA PHE A 34 6.06 -6.57 0.48
C PHE A 34 5.46 -7.32 1.68
N PHE A 35 4.56 -8.27 1.43
CA PHE A 35 3.96 -9.06 2.50
C PHE A 35 4.94 -10.03 3.15
N ALA A 36 5.90 -10.56 2.40
CA ALA A 36 7.00 -11.34 2.98
C ALA A 36 7.86 -10.51 3.94
N PHE A 37 8.04 -9.21 3.65
CA PHE A 37 8.83 -8.29 4.48
C PHE A 37 8.09 -7.82 5.73
N TYR A 38 6.79 -7.47 5.62
CA TYR A 38 6.03 -6.83 6.71
C TYR A 38 5.09 -7.75 7.49
N GLY A 39 4.65 -8.87 6.92
CA GLY A 39 3.69 -9.78 7.56
C GLY A 39 2.76 -10.45 6.54
N SER A 40 2.83 -11.78 6.47
CA SER A 40 2.06 -12.59 5.52
C SER A 40 0.55 -12.61 5.79
N GLU A 41 0.16 -12.36 7.04
CA GLU A 41 -1.23 -12.27 7.49
C GLU A 41 -2.00 -11.13 6.81
N LEU A 42 -1.31 -10.03 6.48
CA LEU A 42 -1.89 -8.89 5.76
C LEU A 42 -2.24 -9.25 4.30
N ALA A 43 -1.64 -10.30 3.74
CA ALA A 43 -1.90 -10.72 2.37
C ALA A 43 -3.30 -11.36 2.18
N GLN A 44 -4.01 -11.67 3.27
CA GLN A 44 -5.35 -12.27 3.21
C GLN A 44 -6.46 -11.22 3.15
N ASP A 45 -6.20 -10.00 3.62
CA ASP A 45 -7.16 -8.91 3.61
C ASP A 45 -6.54 -7.61 3.12
N TYR A 46 -6.37 -7.53 1.80
CA TYR A 46 -5.99 -6.30 1.14
C TYR A 46 -6.66 -6.12 -0.22
N TYR A 47 -6.63 -4.87 -0.69
CA TYR A 47 -6.94 -4.51 -2.06
C TYR A 47 -5.76 -3.78 -2.69
N SER A 48 -5.39 -4.15 -3.93
CA SER A 48 -4.31 -3.51 -4.70
C SER A 48 -4.89 -2.60 -5.80
N HIS A 49 -4.38 -1.38 -5.89
CA HIS A 49 -4.60 -0.51 -7.04
C HIS A 49 -3.26 -0.17 -7.70
N LEU A 50 -3.06 -0.61 -8.94
CA LEU A 50 -1.99 -0.12 -9.78
C LEU A 50 -2.38 1.24 -10.35
N ILE A 51 -1.62 2.27 -10.01
CA ILE A 51 -1.81 3.63 -10.48
C ILE A 51 -0.74 3.93 -11.53
N PRO A 52 -1.14 4.25 -12.78
CA PRO A 52 -0.21 4.55 -13.84
C PRO A 52 0.61 5.80 -13.52
N HIS A 53 1.75 5.88 -14.18
CA HIS A 53 2.61 7.04 -14.06
C HIS A 53 1.93 8.26 -14.70
N ASN A 54 2.13 9.43 -14.09
CA ASN A 54 1.73 10.70 -14.68
C ASN A 54 2.89 11.26 -15.52
N GLU A 55 3.47 12.39 -15.12
CA GLU A 55 4.60 13.08 -15.80
C GLU A 55 5.98 12.57 -15.36
N SER A 56 6.05 11.54 -14.51
CA SER A 56 7.32 10.97 -14.02
C SER A 56 7.45 9.51 -14.43
N TYR A 57 8.66 8.96 -14.51
CA TYR A 57 8.87 7.51 -14.70
C TYR A 57 8.54 6.66 -13.46
N LYS A 58 7.65 7.15 -12.58
CA LYS A 58 7.29 6.51 -11.31
C LYS A 58 5.82 6.14 -11.27
N MET A 59 5.58 4.87 -11.01
CA MET A 59 4.26 4.29 -10.79
C MET A 59 4.04 4.09 -9.29
N HIS A 60 2.78 3.83 -8.92
CA HIS A 60 2.40 3.57 -7.54
C HIS A 60 1.49 2.36 -7.46
N ILE A 61 1.73 1.46 -6.52
CA ILE A 61 0.73 0.50 -6.06
C ILE A 61 0.16 1.05 -4.76
N ILE A 62 -1.16 1.08 -4.63
CA ILE A 62 -1.85 1.45 -3.41
C ILE A 62 -2.46 0.19 -2.82
N LEU A 63 -1.97 -0.20 -1.65
CA LEU A 63 -2.49 -1.31 -0.86
C LEU A 63 -3.41 -0.76 0.22
N ASN A 64 -4.69 -1.11 0.17
CA ASN A 64 -5.64 -0.90 1.26
C ASN A 64 -5.62 -2.16 2.12
N LEU A 65 -5.01 -2.11 3.31
CA LEU A 65 -4.94 -3.23 4.25
C LEU A 65 -6.18 -3.24 5.15
N TYR A 66 -6.68 -4.42 5.51
CA TYR A 66 -7.94 -4.58 6.27
C TYR A 66 -9.18 -4.10 5.50
N SER A 67 -9.16 -4.30 4.18
CA SER A 67 -10.19 -3.79 3.27
C SER A 67 -11.56 -4.43 3.50
N GLN A 68 -11.58 -5.73 3.82
CA GLN A 68 -12.77 -6.55 4.00
C GLN A 68 -13.25 -6.50 5.45
N THR A 69 -12.34 -6.56 6.42
CA THR A 69 -12.71 -6.47 7.85
C THR A 69 -13.22 -5.10 8.25
N SER A 70 -12.84 -4.06 7.50
CA SER A 70 -13.05 -2.68 7.90
C SER A 70 -13.66 -1.85 6.76
N SER A 71 -14.81 -2.32 6.26
CA SER A 71 -15.46 -1.82 5.03
C SER A 71 -16.19 -0.46 5.15
N SER A 72 -16.43 0.05 6.36
CA SER A 72 -17.21 1.27 6.64
C SER A 72 -16.38 2.41 7.24
N ILE A 73 -15.11 2.51 6.87
CA ILE A 73 -14.16 3.47 7.46
C ILE A 73 -14.22 4.86 6.85
N ASP A 74 -14.08 5.85 7.73
CA ASP A 74 -13.77 7.21 7.35
C ASP A 74 -12.38 7.26 6.71
N VAL A 75 -12.33 7.65 5.43
CA VAL A 75 -11.09 7.76 4.66
C VAL A 75 -10.08 8.75 5.26
N HIS A 76 -10.54 9.66 6.12
CA HIS A 76 -9.69 10.59 6.86
C HIS A 76 -9.02 9.97 8.08
N ALA A 77 -9.58 8.89 8.63
CA ALA A 77 -9.02 8.14 9.75
C ALA A 77 -7.98 7.09 9.33
N ILE A 78 -7.85 6.83 8.03
CA ILE A 78 -6.89 5.84 7.50
C ILE A 78 -5.45 6.30 7.74
N GLU A 79 -4.61 5.42 8.26
CA GLU A 79 -3.18 5.68 8.33
C GLU A 79 -2.53 5.52 6.94
N TYR A 80 -1.68 6.48 6.59
CA TYR A 80 -0.92 6.44 5.33
C TYR A 80 0.53 6.07 5.58
N GLU A 81 1.05 5.13 4.81
CA GLU A 81 2.47 4.80 4.73
C GLU A 81 2.93 4.89 3.28
N VAL A 82 4.21 5.22 3.08
CA VAL A 82 4.78 5.32 1.74
C VAL A 82 6.11 4.60 1.77
N ASP A 83 6.27 3.60 0.92
CA ASP A 83 7.52 2.89 0.76
C ASP A 83 8.07 3.12 -0.65
N ARG A 84 9.36 3.44 -0.73
CA ARG A 84 10.09 3.41 -1.98
C ARG A 84 10.51 1.97 -2.26
N VAL A 85 10.14 1.47 -3.43
CA VAL A 85 10.51 0.14 -3.91
C VAL A 85 11.79 0.23 -4.73
N ARG A 86 12.76 -0.63 -4.41
CA ARG A 86 13.94 -0.89 -5.26
C ARG A 86 14.03 -2.38 -5.55
N LYS A 87 14.69 -2.74 -6.65
CA LYS A 87 14.94 -4.13 -7.01
C LYS A 87 16.44 -4.38 -7.06
N ALA A 88 16.90 -5.39 -6.32
CA ALA A 88 18.20 -6.00 -6.49
C ALA A 88 18.00 -7.41 -7.07
N ARG A 89 18.12 -8.45 -6.22
CA ARG A 89 17.63 -9.80 -6.52
C ARG A 89 16.13 -9.93 -6.23
N GLU A 90 15.69 -9.36 -5.12
CA GLU A 90 14.30 -9.26 -4.65
C GLU A 90 13.91 -7.78 -4.53
N PHE A 91 12.63 -7.50 -4.35
CA PHE A 91 12.17 -6.14 -4.05
C PHE A 91 12.46 -5.79 -2.58
N THR A 92 12.97 -4.58 -2.38
CA THR A 92 13.27 -4.01 -1.06
C THR A 92 12.49 -2.72 -0.86
N PHE A 93 12.12 -2.45 0.40
CA PHE A 93 11.20 -1.37 0.76
C PHE A 93 11.88 -0.40 1.74
N GLU A 94 11.90 0.88 1.39
CA GLU A 94 12.41 1.96 2.25
C GLU A 94 11.23 2.88 2.64
N ARG A 95 10.90 2.93 3.93
CA ARG A 95 9.83 3.78 4.44
C ARG A 95 10.18 5.26 4.33
N LEU A 96 9.29 6.01 3.70
CA LEU A 96 9.39 7.46 3.54
C LEU A 96 8.50 8.17 4.58
N HIS A 97 9.01 9.25 5.16
CA HIS A 97 8.32 10.01 6.21
C HIS A 97 7.99 11.44 5.77
N GLY A 98 7.29 12.18 6.64
CA GLY A 98 7.02 13.61 6.47
C GLY A 98 6.24 13.94 5.18
N ALA A 99 6.86 14.74 4.31
CA ALA A 99 6.23 15.26 3.09
C ALA A 99 5.71 14.14 2.15
N ALA A 100 6.39 13.00 2.07
CA ALA A 100 5.94 11.89 1.23
C ALA A 100 4.58 11.33 1.71
N ARG A 101 4.45 11.11 3.02
CA ARG A 101 3.20 10.66 3.65
C ARG A 101 2.07 11.66 3.46
N TYR A 102 2.36 12.95 3.64
CA TYR A 102 1.39 14.02 3.43
C TYR A 102 0.89 14.08 1.98
N LEU A 103 1.81 14.02 1.00
CA LEU A 103 1.46 14.02 -0.41
C LEU A 103 0.66 12.78 -0.82
N ALA A 104 1.03 11.60 -0.29
CA ALA A 104 0.28 10.38 -0.48
C ALA A 104 -1.15 10.51 0.05
N HIS A 105 -1.32 11.06 1.26
CA HIS A 105 -2.63 11.34 1.83
C HIS A 105 -3.47 12.22 0.89
N LEU A 106 -2.95 13.37 0.44
CA LEU A 106 -3.65 14.27 -0.46
C LEU A 106 -4.07 13.62 -1.79
N ARG A 107 -3.16 12.85 -2.41
CA ARG A 107 -3.40 12.21 -3.72
C ARG A 107 -4.43 11.09 -3.63
N CYS A 108 -4.42 10.34 -2.53
CA CYS A 108 -5.29 9.20 -2.36
C CYS A 108 -6.69 9.56 -1.84
N ARG A 109 -6.94 10.82 -1.44
CA ARG A 109 -8.28 11.27 -0.98
C ARG A 109 -9.40 11.00 -1.99
N ARG A 110 -9.08 10.95 -3.29
CA ARG A 110 -10.05 10.70 -4.36
C ARG A 110 -10.23 9.21 -4.67
N LEU A 111 -9.42 8.34 -4.08
CA LEU A 111 -9.47 6.90 -4.29
C LEU A 111 -10.29 6.27 -3.16
N GLY A 112 -11.44 5.68 -3.52
CA GLY A 112 -12.29 4.96 -2.58
C GLY A 112 -11.53 3.83 -1.86
N TRP A 113 -11.90 3.59 -0.61
CA TRP A 113 -11.40 2.43 0.15
C TRP A 113 -11.99 1.14 -0.43
N GLY A 114 -11.15 0.17 -0.77
CA GLY A 114 -11.60 -1.14 -1.28
C GLY A 114 -12.42 -1.09 -2.57
N TYR A 115 -12.41 0.03 -3.29
CA TYR A 115 -13.31 0.21 -4.43
C TYR A 115 -12.89 -0.66 -5.63
N ARG A 116 -13.76 -1.60 -5.99
CA ARG A 116 -13.78 -2.22 -7.32
C ARG A 116 -14.55 -1.30 -8.26
N PRO A 117 -13.94 -0.77 -9.34
CA PRO A 117 -14.75 -0.30 -10.44
C PRO A 117 -15.54 -1.51 -10.94
N THR A 118 -16.86 -1.48 -10.83
CA THR A 118 -17.69 -2.37 -11.64
C THR A 118 -17.40 -2.01 -13.08
N LEU A 119 -16.78 -2.93 -13.82
CA LEU A 119 -16.78 -2.87 -15.28
C LEU A 119 -18.24 -2.98 -15.71
N SER A 120 -18.83 -1.82 -16.04
CA SER A 120 -20.08 -1.72 -16.78
C SER A 120 -19.83 -1.99 -18.25
#